data_AF-A0AA39TT34-F1
#
_entry.id   AF-A0AA39TT34-F1
#
_cell.length_a   1.000
_cell.length_b   1.000
_cell.length_c   1.000
_cell.angle_alpha   90.00
_cell.angle_beta   90.00
_cell.angle_gamma   90.00
#
_symmetry.space_group_name_H-M   'P 1'
#
loop_
_entity.id
_entity.type
_entity.pdbx_description
1 polymer ?
#
loop_
_entity_poly.entity_id
_entity_poly.type
_entity_poly.pdbx_seq_one_letter_code
_entity_poly.pdbx_strand_id
1 'polypeptide(L)' 'MYQNGSAKYLQNLGLNGSIDPESFKACVPLVTHKDLEPYIQRIANGDTSPILTGKAITTISLREWSRRRKG' A
#
# COMPACT_ATOMS: atom_id res chain seq x y z
N MET A 1 13.24 -0.73 1.19
CA MET A 1 12.24 -0.26 2.18
C MET A 1 12.47 1.15 2.73
N TYR A 2 13.69 1.70 2.66
CA TYR A 2 14.02 3.00 3.28
C TYR A 2 13.05 4.16 2.97
N GLN A 3 12.52 4.23 1.74
CA GLN A 3 11.59 5.31 1.36
C GLN A 3 10.18 5.19 1.94
N ASN A 4 9.77 3.98 2.38
CA ASN A 4 8.41 3.71 2.85
C ASN A 4 8.37 3.22 4.30
N GLY A 5 9.51 3.17 5.02
CA GLY A 5 9.56 2.62 6.38
C GLY A 5 8.63 3.32 7.38
N SER A 6 8.27 4.58 7.13
CA SER A 6 7.30 5.35 7.91
C SER A 6 5.84 5.10 7.52
N ALA A 7 5.56 4.30 6.49
CA ALA A 7 4.19 4.02 6.06
C ALA A 7 3.43 3.29 7.17
N LYS A 8 2.22 3.77 7.51
CA LYS A 8 1.33 3.20 8.53
C LYS A 8 1.09 1.71 8.29
N TYR A 9 0.94 1.30 7.03
CA TYR A 9 0.80 -0.09 6.64
C TYR A 9 1.98 -0.96 7.11
N LEU A 10 3.22 -0.53 6.85
CA LEU A 10 4.41 -1.30 7.26
C LEU A 10 4.66 -1.25 8.77
N GLN A 11 4.35 -0.13 9.42
CA GLN A 11 4.44 0.00 10.89
C GLN A 11 3.47 -0.96 11.59
N ASN A 12 2.26 -1.12 11.07
CA ASN A 12 1.26 -2.02 11.63
C ASN A 12 1.63 -3.51 11.51
N LEU A 13 2.55 -3.86 10.60
CA LEU A 13 2.99 -5.24 10.35
C LEU A 13 4.19 -5.66 11.23
N GLY A 14 4.60 -4.81 12.17
CA GLY A 14 5.68 -5.16 13.11
C GLY A 14 7.07 -5.19 12.49
N LEU A 15 7.26 -4.63 11.30
CA LEU A 15 8.57 -4.53 10.64
C LEU A 15 9.56 -3.65 11.39
N ASN A 16 9.08 -2.76 12.26
CA ASN A 16 9.88 -1.87 13.12
C ASN A 16 11.03 -1.14 12.40
N GLY A 17 10.82 -0.75 11.13
CA GLY A 17 11.84 -0.08 10.31
C GLY A 17 12.94 -0.99 9.77
N SER A 18 12.88 -2.31 10.01
CA SER A 18 13.78 -3.29 9.40
C SER A 18 13.68 -3.23 7.87
N ILE A 19 14.85 -3.22 7.23
CA ILE A 19 15.00 -3.25 5.76
C ILE A 19 15.50 -4.62 5.28
N ASP A 20 15.61 -5.58 6.19
CA ASP A 20 16.07 -6.94 5.92
C ASP A 20 15.02 -7.73 5.10
N PRO A 21 15.42 -8.36 3.97
CA PRO A 21 14.51 -9.11 3.12
C PRO A 21 13.80 -10.27 3.80
N GLU A 22 14.45 -10.95 4.75
CA GLU A 22 13.86 -12.09 5.46
C GLU A 22 12.78 -11.63 6.44
N SER A 23 13.04 -10.55 7.17
CA SER A 23 12.07 -9.84 8.00
C SER A 23 10.87 -9.38 7.18
N PHE A 24 11.10 -8.89 5.96
CA PHE A 24 10.01 -8.50 5.06
C PHE A 24 9.12 -9.69 4.69
N LYS A 25 9.71 -10.81 4.26
CA LYS A 25 8.95 -12.01 3.88
C LYS A 25 8.18 -12.61 5.07
N ALA A 26 8.75 -12.55 6.27
CA ALA A 26 8.13 -13.07 7.48
C ALA A 26 6.97 -12.20 7.98
N CYS A 27 7.08 -10.88 7.88
CA CYS A 27 6.11 -9.95 8.46
C CYS A 27 5.06 -9.43 7.47
N VAL A 28 5.37 -9.37 6.17
CA VAL A 28 4.47 -8.77 5.17
C VAL A 28 3.67 -9.84 4.44
N PRO A 29 2.35 -9.91 4.64
CA PRO A 29 1.53 -10.90 3.96
C PRO A 29 1.35 -10.54 2.48
N LEU A 30 1.08 -11.56 1.68
CA LEU A 30 0.60 -11.38 0.31
C LEU A 30 -0.84 -10.87 0.39
N VAL A 31 -1.11 -9.69 -0.15
CA VAL A 31 -2.42 -9.03 -0.06
C VAL A 31 -3.05 -8.80 -1.43
N THR A 32 -4.37 -8.77 -1.46
CA THR A 32 -5.17 -8.40 -2.63
C THR A 32 -5.54 -6.92 -2.58
N HIS A 33 -6.10 -6.41 -3.68
CA HIS A 33 -6.60 -5.04 -3.73
C HIS A 33 -7.67 -4.76 -2.65
N LYS A 34 -8.52 -5.74 -2.33
CA LYS A 34 -9.58 -5.58 -1.32
C LYS A 34 -9.02 -5.34 0.07
N ASP A 35 -7.91 -5.99 0.40
CA ASP A 35 -7.26 -5.83 1.70
C ASP A 35 -6.67 -4.42 1.88
N LEU A 36 -6.40 -3.72 0.78
CA LEU A 36 -5.88 -2.35 0.78
C LEU A 36 -6.97 -1.28 0.69
N GLU A 37 -8.22 -1.66 0.42
CA GLU A 37 -9.35 -0.75 0.21
C GLU A 37 -9.57 0.24 1.38
N PRO A 38 -9.47 -0.16 2.66
CA PRO A 38 -9.60 0.79 3.78
C PRO A 38 -8.52 1.90 3.76
N TYR A 39 -7.31 1.57 3.31
CA TYR A 39 -6.22 2.54 3.20
C TYR A 39 -6.40 3.45 2.00
N ILE A 40 -6.86 2.90 0.87
CA ILE A 40 -7.16 3.67 -0.35
C ILE A 40 -8.28 4.67 -0.09
N GLN A 41 -9.34 4.28 0.61
CA GLN A 41 -10.44 5.17 0.98
C GLN A 41 -9.99 6.35 1.84
N ARG A 42 -9.09 6.12 2.80
CA ARG A 42 -8.52 7.21 3.61
C ARG A 42 -7.77 8.23 2.76
N ILE A 43 -6.97 7.76 1.80
CA ILE A 43 -6.23 8.61 0.87
C ILE A 43 -7.21 9.38 -0.02
N ALA A 44 -8.26 8.72 -0.53
CA ALA A 44 -9.30 9.35 -1.34
C ALA A 44 -10.08 10.43 -0.58
N ASN A 45 -10.27 10.25 0.73
CA ASN A 45 -10.88 11.24 1.63
C ASN A 45 -9.94 12.41 1.98
N GLY A 46 -8.72 12.44 1.45
CA GLY A 46 -7.76 13.53 1.65
C GLY A 46 -6.79 13.35 2.82
N ASP A 47 -6.67 12.14 3.39
CA ASP A 47 -5.65 11.86 4.41
C ASP A 47 -4.24 11.89 3.78
N THR A 48 -3.46 12.91 4.15
CA THR A 48 -2.09 13.13 3.65
C THR A 48 -1.01 12.45 4.50
N SER A 49 -1.41 11.69 5.52
CA SER A 49 -0.50 10.89 6.34
C SER A 49 0.25 9.86 5.47
N PRO A 50 1.44 9.39 5.89
CA PRO A 50 2.15 8.33 5.19
C PRO A 50 1.43 6.98 5.40
N ILE A 51 0.37 6.71 4.62
CA ILE A 51 -0.47 5.52 4.81
C ILE A 51 0.16 4.29 4.16
N LEU A 52 0.28 4.30 2.83
CA LEU A 52 0.86 3.21 2.03
C LEU A 52 2.30 3.49 1.57
N THR A 53 2.69 4.77 1.57
CA THR A 53 3.99 5.26 1.12
C THR A 53 4.57 6.19 2.19
N GLY A 54 5.89 6.37 2.19
CA GLY A 54 6.54 7.31 3.12
C GLY A 54 6.31 8.78 2.78
N LYS A 55 5.68 9.06 1.63
CA LYS A 55 5.25 10.39 1.18
C LYS A 55 3.75 10.38 0.90
N ALA A 56 3.10 11.54 0.99
CA ALA A 56 1.68 11.68 0.65
C ALA A 56 1.40 11.26 -0.81
N ILE A 57 0.27 10.58 -1.03
CA ILE A 57 -0.19 10.23 -2.37
C ILE A 57 -1.03 11.40 -2.89
N THR A 58 -0.62 11.97 -4.03
CA THR A 58 -1.28 13.13 -4.64
C THR A 58 -2.24 12.78 -5.77
N THR A 59 -2.12 11.57 -6.33
CA THR A 59 -2.91 11.12 -7.49
C THR A 59 -3.23 9.63 -7.36
N ILE A 60 -4.47 9.26 -7.67
CA ILE A 60 -4.91 7.86 -7.80
C ILE A 60 -5.32 7.64 -9.26
N SER A 61 -4.77 6.60 -9.90
CA SER A 61 -5.16 6.19 -11.26
C SER A 61 -5.98 4.91 -11.23
N LEU A 62 -7.17 4.95 -11.84
CA LEU A 62 -8.00 3.77 -12.03
C LEU A 62 -7.44 2.91 -13.18
N ARG A 63 -7.30 1.60 -12.95
CA ARG A 63 -6.98 0.65 -14.03
C ARG A 63 -8.26 0.11 -14.64
N GLU A 64 -8.49 0.46 -15.90
CA GLU A 64 -9.57 -0.11 -16.72
C GLU A 64 -9.20 -1.54 -17.14
N TRP A 65 -9.86 -2.57 -16.60
CA TRP A 65 -9.75 -3.90 -17.17
C TRP A 65 -10.51 -3.94 -18.49
N SER A 66 -9.79 -3.84 -19.61
CA SER A 66 -10.34 -4.06 -20.94
C SER A 66 -10.80 -5.51 -21.07
N ARG A 67 -12.08 -5.76 -20.76
CA ARG A 67 -12.78 -6.92 -21.30
C ARG A 67 -12.88 -6.73 -22.80
N ARG A 68 -11.97 -7.33 -23.56
CA ARG A 68 -12.23 -7.64 -24.97
C ARG A 68 -13.48 -8.51 -25.00
N ARG A 69 -14.65 -7.92 -25.28
CA ARG A 69 -15.80 -8.67 -25.78
C ARG A 69 -15.35 -9.20 -27.15
N LYS A 70 -15.07 -10.49 -27.25
CA LYS A 70 -15.08 -11.16 -28.55
C LYS A 70 -16.55 -11.19 -29.00
N GLY A 71 -16.82 -10.55 -30.13
CA GLY A 71 -18.05 -10.75 -30.89
C GLY A 71 -18.02 -12.07 -31.64
#